data_AF-A0A9E0TSE6-F1
#
_entry.id   AF-A0A9E0TSE6-F1
#
_cell.length_a   1.000
_cell.length_b   1.000
_cell.length_c   1.000
_cell.angle_alpha   90.00
_cell.angle_beta   90.00
_cell.angle_gamma   90.00
#
_symmetry.space_group_name_H-M   'P 1'
#
loop_
_entity.id
_entity.type
_entity.pdbx_description
1 polymer ?
#
loop_
_entity_poly.entity_id
_entity_poly.type
_entity_poly.pdbx_seq_one_letter_code
_entity_poly.pdbx_strand_id
1 'polypeptide(L)'
;MSTLYAELEKYVIPLQEAIVTVINRNTSHKAPLSLLNDMTQKGDTLLRALYYPALTEAQINRLEQPLFWAAAHTDIDILAILPFATEKGLQVMYKGQWLNVIVPDDAFVINVGDMLENLTNGLFVSARHRVLAQDPHKDRFSMVLFVHPADQASLAPLQGCIEQTGGIQKYAPGTRQEFLWERLLELNIGPMVLEPYSKTGHTERQLRYQRESPQVVQMLMEKGLASEELLEAVQRRAVEKNSSDGYK
;
A
#
# COMPACT_ATOMS: atom_id res chain seq x y z
N MET A 1 11.82 -24.67 -19.66
CA MET A 1 11.42 -24.66 -18.23
C MET A 1 10.77 -23.31 -17.96
N SER A 2 9.56 -23.29 -17.38
CA SER A 2 8.94 -22.04 -16.94
C SER A 2 9.53 -21.62 -15.61
N THR A 3 9.80 -20.34 -15.40
CA THR A 3 10.26 -19.82 -14.12
C THR A 3 9.07 -19.66 -13.19
N LEU A 4 9.28 -19.73 -11.87
CA LEU A 4 8.23 -19.44 -10.90
C LEU A 4 7.57 -18.07 -11.14
N TYR A 5 8.39 -17.08 -11.49
CA TYR A 5 7.92 -15.75 -11.89
C TYR A 5 6.93 -15.83 -13.08
N ALA A 6 7.30 -16.53 -14.16
CA ALA A 6 6.44 -16.70 -15.33
C ALA A 6 5.16 -17.50 -15.02
N GLU A 7 5.20 -18.46 -14.08
CA GLU A 7 3.99 -19.16 -13.64
C GLU A 7 3.06 -18.24 -12.86
N LEU A 8 3.58 -17.41 -11.94
CA LEU A 8 2.76 -16.48 -11.17
C LEU A 8 2.12 -15.41 -12.06
N GLU A 9 2.84 -14.90 -13.06
CA GLU A 9 2.29 -13.95 -14.03
C GLU A 9 1.07 -14.50 -14.78
N LYS A 10 1.00 -15.82 -15.06
CA LYS A 10 -0.18 -16.42 -15.72
C LYS A 10 -1.46 -16.26 -14.90
N TYR A 11 -1.34 -16.19 -13.57
CA TYR A 11 -2.49 -16.02 -12.67
C TYR A 11 -2.85 -14.55 -12.44
N VAL A 12 -1.94 -13.60 -12.74
CA VAL A 12 -2.17 -12.17 -12.55
C VAL A 12 -3.32 -11.68 -13.44
N ILE A 13 -3.31 -12.03 -14.73
CA ILE A 13 -4.33 -11.57 -15.70
C ILE A 13 -5.75 -12.03 -15.30
N PRO A 14 -6.03 -13.33 -15.08
CA PRO A 14 -7.37 -13.76 -14.68
C PRO A 14 -7.81 -13.17 -13.33
N LEU A 15 -6.88 -13.00 -12.40
CA LEU A 15 -7.16 -12.38 -11.10
C LEU A 15 -7.58 -10.92 -11.27
N GLN A 16 -6.86 -10.16 -12.09
CA GLN A 16 -7.15 -8.77 -12.40
C GLN A 16 -8.52 -8.62 -13.08
N GLU A 17 -8.85 -9.46 -14.05
CA GLU A 17 -10.17 -9.47 -14.70
C GLU A 17 -11.30 -9.83 -13.73
N ALA A 18 -11.06 -10.77 -12.80
CA ALA A 18 -12.02 -11.10 -11.75
C ALA A 18 -12.26 -9.92 -10.80
N ILE A 19 -11.21 -9.17 -10.44
CA ILE A 19 -11.33 -7.94 -9.64
C ILE A 19 -12.15 -6.90 -10.40
N VAL A 20 -11.87 -6.67 -11.69
CA VAL A 20 -12.66 -5.71 -12.50
C VAL A 20 -14.11 -6.16 -12.64
N THR A 21 -14.37 -7.46 -12.73
CA THR A 21 -15.73 -8.00 -12.70
C THR A 21 -16.47 -7.60 -11.43
N VAL A 22 -15.79 -7.63 -10.27
CA VAL A 22 -16.36 -7.17 -8.98
C VAL A 22 -16.54 -5.65 -8.97
N ILE A 23 -15.55 -4.87 -9.41
CA ILE A 23 -15.64 -3.40 -9.58
C ILE A 23 -16.90 -3.04 -10.37
N ASN A 24 -17.22 -3.84 -11.39
CA ASN A 24 -18.33 -3.61 -12.28
C ASN A 24 -19.70 -4.07 -11.75
N ARG A 25 -19.86 -4.73 -10.60
CA ARG A 25 -21.16 -5.36 -10.25
C ARG A 25 -22.31 -4.36 -10.08
N ASN A 26 -22.11 -3.25 -9.38
CA ASN A 26 -23.21 -2.38 -8.93
C ASN A 26 -23.06 -0.91 -9.36
N THR A 27 -22.61 -0.67 -10.59
CA THR A 27 -22.44 0.68 -11.16
C THR A 27 -22.91 0.75 -12.61
N SER A 28 -23.36 1.93 -13.05
CA SER A 28 -23.61 2.24 -14.46
C SER A 28 -22.30 2.54 -15.23
N HIS A 29 -21.24 2.95 -14.55
CA HIS A 29 -19.94 3.28 -15.12
C HIS A 29 -18.99 2.08 -15.06
N LYS A 30 -19.10 1.20 -16.05
CA LYS A 30 -18.25 0.00 -16.14
C LYS A 30 -16.85 0.35 -16.63
N ALA A 31 -15.84 -0.25 -16.00
CA ALA A 31 -14.48 -0.30 -16.54
C ALA A 31 -14.34 -1.47 -17.55
N PRO A 32 -13.47 -1.37 -18.57
CA PRO A 32 -13.13 -2.51 -19.41
C PRO A 32 -12.47 -3.60 -18.55
N LEU A 33 -12.78 -4.89 -18.82
CA LEU A 33 -12.18 -6.01 -18.06
C LEU A 33 -10.65 -6.00 -18.08
N SER A 34 -10.05 -5.47 -19.16
CA SER A 34 -8.61 -5.31 -19.30
C SER A 34 -8.00 -4.19 -18.46
N LEU A 35 -8.80 -3.36 -17.76
CA LEU A 35 -8.31 -2.13 -17.08
C LEU A 35 -7.03 -2.38 -16.28
N LEU A 36 -7.04 -3.36 -15.38
CA LEU A 36 -5.89 -3.63 -14.52
C LEU A 36 -4.73 -4.27 -15.30
N ASN A 37 -5.03 -5.14 -16.28
CA ASN A 37 -4.01 -5.74 -17.15
C ASN A 37 -3.25 -4.65 -17.92
N ASP A 38 -3.99 -3.71 -18.52
CA ASP A 38 -3.44 -2.61 -19.31
C ASP A 38 -2.59 -1.67 -18.44
N MET A 39 -3.02 -1.45 -17.18
CA MET A 39 -2.26 -0.67 -16.20
C MET A 39 -0.94 -1.32 -15.81
N THR A 40 -0.91 -2.65 -15.62
CA THR A 40 0.25 -3.36 -15.07
C THR A 40 1.17 -3.97 -16.13
N GLN A 41 0.76 -4.05 -17.40
CA GLN A 41 1.54 -4.68 -18.47
C GLN A 41 2.97 -4.10 -18.62
N LYS A 42 3.13 -2.79 -18.35
CA LYS A 42 4.42 -2.08 -18.38
C LYS A 42 4.89 -1.63 -17.00
N GLY A 43 4.29 -2.17 -15.94
CA GLY A 43 4.68 -1.86 -14.57
C GLY A 43 5.81 -2.73 -14.08
N ASP A 44 6.54 -2.24 -13.08
CA ASP A 44 7.62 -2.97 -12.44
C ASP A 44 7.05 -4.03 -11.50
N THR A 45 6.94 -5.27 -11.97
CA THR A 45 6.60 -6.39 -11.09
C THR A 45 7.86 -6.86 -10.37
N LEU A 46 7.82 -6.91 -9.04
CA LEU A 46 8.96 -7.27 -8.19
C LEU A 46 8.69 -8.56 -7.44
N LEU A 47 9.48 -9.61 -7.72
CA LEU A 47 9.52 -10.80 -6.88
C LEU A 47 10.58 -10.61 -5.79
N ARG A 48 10.16 -10.62 -4.53
CA ARG A 48 11.05 -10.54 -3.36
C ARG A 48 11.07 -11.88 -2.62
N ALA A 49 12.24 -12.50 -2.56
CA ALA A 49 12.52 -13.60 -1.65
C ALA A 49 13.06 -13.04 -0.33
N LEU A 50 12.51 -13.51 0.78
CA LEU A 50 12.78 -13.03 2.13
C LEU A 50 13.26 -14.20 2.99
N TYR A 51 14.30 -13.95 3.78
CA TYR A 51 14.81 -14.87 4.78
C TYR A 51 14.82 -14.19 6.14
N TYR A 52 14.22 -14.86 7.12
CA TYR A 52 14.19 -14.45 8.51
C TYR A 52 14.91 -15.52 9.33
N PRO A 53 16.07 -15.20 9.94
CA PRO A 53 16.89 -16.17 10.63
C PRO A 53 16.25 -16.61 11.95
N ALA A 54 16.46 -17.89 12.28
CA ALA A 54 16.26 -18.40 13.63
C ALA A 54 17.08 -17.62 14.65
N LEU A 55 16.52 -17.48 15.85
CA LEU A 55 17.20 -16.90 16.99
C LEU A 55 17.73 -17.99 17.94
N THR A 56 18.88 -17.73 18.52
CA THR A 56 19.41 -18.52 19.64
C THR A 56 18.58 -18.31 20.89
N GLU A 57 18.65 -19.25 21.83
CA GLU A 57 17.98 -19.08 23.13
C GLU A 57 18.39 -17.79 23.85
N ALA A 58 19.67 -17.45 23.83
CA ALA A 58 20.15 -16.22 24.45
C ALA A 58 19.57 -14.94 23.79
N GLN A 59 19.19 -14.98 22.50
CA GLN A 59 18.50 -13.88 21.83
C GLN A 59 17.02 -13.86 22.20
N ILE A 60 16.36 -15.01 22.23
CA ILE A 60 14.93 -15.13 22.57
C ILE A 60 14.68 -14.66 24.00
N ASN A 61 15.52 -15.08 24.96
CA ASN A 61 15.43 -14.66 26.36
C ASN A 61 15.67 -13.16 26.59
N ARG A 62 16.17 -12.43 25.59
CA ARG A 62 16.36 -10.96 25.63
C ARG A 62 15.23 -10.19 24.95
N LEU A 63 14.24 -10.86 24.37
CA LEU A 63 13.11 -10.20 23.72
C LEU A 63 12.19 -9.57 24.78
N GLU A 64 12.09 -8.25 24.79
CA GLU A 64 11.15 -7.52 25.65
C GLU A 64 9.74 -7.43 25.04
N GLN A 65 9.63 -7.70 23.75
CA GLN A 65 8.39 -7.66 22.97
C GLN A 65 8.33 -8.85 22.00
N PRO A 66 7.13 -9.24 21.53
CA PRO A 66 7.02 -10.26 20.51
C PRO A 66 7.88 -9.93 19.28
N LEU A 67 8.60 -10.93 18.78
CA LEU A 67 9.38 -10.80 17.56
C LEU A 67 8.46 -10.76 16.35
N PHE A 68 8.57 -9.70 15.55
CA PHE A 68 7.90 -9.60 14.26
C PHE A 68 8.94 -9.77 13.14
N TRP A 69 8.77 -10.80 12.32
CA TRP A 69 9.52 -10.94 11.07
C TRP A 69 9.19 -9.80 10.09
N ALA A 70 7.94 -9.34 10.08
CA ALA A 70 7.56 -8.11 9.41
C ALA A 70 6.64 -7.28 10.31
N ALA A 71 6.98 -6.01 10.51
CA ALA A 71 6.16 -5.08 11.29
C ALA A 71 4.79 -4.83 10.61
N ALA A 72 3.86 -4.19 11.32
CA ALA A 72 2.55 -3.86 10.77
C ALA A 72 2.64 -2.80 9.67
N HIS A 73 2.21 -3.12 8.46
CA HIS A 73 2.24 -2.23 7.29
C HIS A 73 1.11 -2.55 6.30
N THR A 74 0.98 -1.73 5.26
CA THR A 74 0.24 -2.01 4.04
C THR A 74 1.20 -2.07 2.85
N ASP A 75 0.79 -2.76 1.79
CA ASP A 75 1.55 -2.84 0.54
C ASP A 75 1.18 -1.66 -0.36
N ILE A 76 2.16 -1.01 -0.98
CA ILE A 76 1.94 0.23 -1.77
C ILE A 76 1.45 -0.07 -3.20
N ASP A 77 1.69 -1.27 -3.70
CA ASP A 77 1.37 -1.77 -5.03
C ASP A 77 -0.14 -1.95 -5.28
N ILE A 78 -0.52 -2.49 -6.44
CA ILE A 78 -1.93 -2.76 -6.73
C ILE A 78 -2.37 -4.09 -6.11
N LEU A 79 -1.49 -5.09 -6.15
CA LEU A 79 -1.70 -6.43 -5.61
C LEU A 79 -0.36 -7.03 -5.17
N ALA A 80 -0.34 -7.64 -3.99
CA ALA A 80 0.76 -8.48 -3.54
C ALA A 80 0.31 -9.95 -3.52
N ILE A 81 1.03 -10.81 -4.25
CA ILE A 81 0.76 -12.25 -4.32
C ILE A 81 1.83 -12.98 -3.51
N LEU A 82 1.41 -13.73 -2.48
CA LEU A 82 2.29 -14.44 -1.56
C LEU A 82 2.15 -15.95 -1.81
N PRO A 83 2.99 -16.52 -2.71
CA PRO A 83 2.84 -17.91 -3.14
C PRO A 83 3.37 -18.92 -2.14
N PHE A 84 4.25 -18.52 -1.21
CA PHE A 84 4.93 -19.46 -0.34
C PHE A 84 5.50 -18.82 0.93
N ALA A 85 5.37 -19.54 2.03
CA ALA A 85 6.14 -19.36 3.25
C ALA A 85 6.38 -20.72 3.92
N THR A 86 7.58 -20.90 4.48
CA THR A 86 7.95 -22.13 5.21
C THR A 86 7.36 -22.20 6.62
N GLU A 87 7.04 -21.04 7.21
CA GLU A 87 6.50 -20.95 8.56
C GLU A 87 5.29 -19.98 8.63
N LYS A 88 4.38 -20.30 9.56
CA LYS A 88 3.19 -19.50 9.88
C LYS A 88 3.59 -18.15 10.48
N GLY A 89 2.65 -17.22 10.58
CA GLY A 89 2.89 -15.96 11.26
C GLY A 89 2.23 -14.75 10.61
N LEU A 90 1.80 -14.87 9.35
CA LEU A 90 1.06 -13.81 8.68
C LEU A 90 -0.22 -13.52 9.45
N GLN A 91 -0.41 -12.25 9.79
CA GLN A 91 -1.58 -11.73 10.48
C GLN A 91 -2.14 -10.53 9.72
N VAL A 92 -3.46 -10.41 9.67
CA VAL A 92 -4.17 -9.29 9.08
C VAL A 92 -5.01 -8.58 10.14
N MET A 93 -5.04 -7.25 10.11
CA MET A 93 -5.89 -6.44 10.96
C MET A 93 -7.32 -6.43 10.39
N TYR A 94 -8.28 -6.92 11.15
CA TYR A 94 -9.70 -6.89 10.81
C TYR A 94 -10.51 -6.41 12.01
N LYS A 95 -11.28 -5.33 11.82
CA LYS A 95 -12.14 -4.74 12.87
C LYS A 95 -11.41 -4.51 14.22
N GLY A 96 -10.18 -4.02 14.15
CA GLY A 96 -9.36 -3.72 15.34
C GLY A 96 -8.66 -4.92 15.98
N GLN A 97 -8.75 -6.11 15.37
CA GLN A 97 -8.13 -7.34 15.87
C GLN A 97 -7.17 -7.94 14.84
N TRP A 98 -6.05 -8.49 15.32
CA TRP A 98 -5.11 -9.25 14.49
C TRP A 98 -5.60 -10.70 14.35
N LEU A 99 -5.85 -11.12 13.11
CA LEU A 99 -6.27 -12.48 12.77
C LEU A 99 -5.12 -13.22 12.10
N ASN A 100 -4.86 -14.47 12.51
CA ASN A 100 -3.91 -15.34 11.82
C ASN A 100 -4.46 -15.74 10.45
N VAL A 101 -3.62 -15.62 9.43
CA VAL A 101 -3.92 -16.13 8.08
C VAL A 101 -3.42 -17.57 8.01
N ILE A 102 -4.34 -18.50 7.80
CA ILE A 102 -4.03 -19.92 7.59
C ILE A 102 -4.15 -20.19 6.09
N VAL A 103 -3.05 -20.59 5.47
CA VAL A 103 -2.96 -20.81 4.02
C VAL A 103 -2.91 -22.31 3.77
N PRO A 104 -3.86 -22.88 2.99
CA PRO A 104 -3.76 -24.25 2.50
C PRO A 104 -2.53 -24.46 1.60
N ASP A 105 -2.04 -25.69 1.51
CA ASP A 105 -0.84 -26.03 0.72
C ASP A 105 -1.02 -25.78 -0.79
N ASP A 106 -2.25 -25.79 -1.28
CA ASP A 106 -2.65 -25.57 -2.68
C ASP A 106 -3.17 -24.15 -2.95
N ALA A 107 -2.92 -23.21 -2.04
CA ALA A 107 -3.38 -21.84 -2.12
C ALA A 107 -2.25 -20.83 -1.97
N PHE A 108 -2.48 -19.62 -2.50
CA PHE A 108 -1.64 -18.46 -2.25
C PHE A 108 -2.50 -17.33 -1.69
N VAL A 109 -1.86 -16.42 -0.96
CA VAL A 109 -2.53 -15.24 -0.40
C VAL A 109 -2.42 -14.09 -1.41
N ILE A 110 -3.50 -13.34 -1.55
CA ILE A 110 -3.53 -12.09 -2.32
C ILE A 110 -3.88 -10.96 -1.35
N ASN A 111 -2.99 -9.98 -1.25
CA ASN A 111 -3.30 -8.71 -0.61
C ASN A 111 -3.67 -7.67 -1.66
N VAL A 112 -4.69 -6.89 -1.35
CA VAL A 112 -4.95 -5.60 -2.00
C VAL A 112 -3.94 -4.60 -1.45
N GLY A 113 -3.30 -3.83 -2.33
CA GLY A 113 -2.44 -2.73 -1.93
C GLY A 113 -3.10 -1.35 -2.04
N ASP A 114 -2.38 -0.34 -1.56
CA ASP A 114 -2.85 1.03 -1.42
C ASP A 114 -3.26 1.66 -2.77
N MET A 115 -2.59 1.29 -3.87
CA MET A 115 -2.94 1.79 -5.22
C MET A 115 -4.32 1.31 -5.67
N LEU A 116 -4.70 0.07 -5.36
CA LEU A 116 -6.03 -0.45 -5.72
C LEU A 116 -7.11 0.14 -4.81
N GLU A 117 -6.81 0.35 -3.52
CA GLU A 117 -7.71 1.07 -2.62
C GLU A 117 -8.01 2.48 -3.15
N ASN A 118 -6.98 3.22 -3.56
CA ASN A 118 -7.12 4.54 -4.16
C ASN A 118 -7.97 4.51 -5.45
N LEU A 119 -7.59 3.64 -6.39
CA LEU A 119 -8.28 3.47 -7.68
C LEU A 119 -9.76 3.10 -7.49
N THR A 120 -10.08 2.34 -6.44
CA THR A 120 -11.43 1.85 -6.16
C THR A 120 -12.17 2.67 -5.11
N ASN A 121 -11.68 3.86 -4.77
CA ASN A 121 -12.29 4.76 -3.79
C ASN A 121 -12.60 4.10 -2.43
N GLY A 122 -11.82 3.07 -2.05
CA GLY A 122 -12.04 2.26 -0.85
C GLY A 122 -13.06 1.13 -0.98
N LEU A 123 -13.50 0.76 -2.19
CA LEU A 123 -14.31 -0.45 -2.41
C LEU A 123 -13.50 -1.71 -2.06
N PHE A 124 -12.23 -1.75 -2.48
CA PHE A 124 -11.22 -2.65 -1.93
C PHE A 124 -10.40 -1.87 -0.91
N VAL A 125 -10.07 -2.50 0.21
CA VAL A 125 -9.31 -1.87 1.29
C VAL A 125 -7.97 -2.59 1.42
N SER A 126 -6.90 -1.82 1.46
CA SER A 126 -5.54 -2.30 1.64
C SER A 126 -5.41 -2.99 2.99
N ALA A 127 -4.96 -4.24 2.96
CA ALA A 127 -4.94 -5.08 4.15
C ALA A 127 -3.74 -4.70 5.02
N ARG A 128 -3.98 -4.03 6.15
CA ARG A 128 -2.93 -3.82 7.14
C ARG A 128 -2.53 -5.18 7.73
N HIS A 129 -1.31 -5.59 7.51
CA HIS A 129 -0.83 -6.93 7.84
C HIS A 129 0.56 -6.87 8.52
N ARG A 130 0.93 -7.96 9.20
CA ARG A 130 2.23 -8.14 9.86
C ARG A 130 2.61 -9.62 9.85
N VAL A 131 3.86 -9.94 10.18
CA VAL A 131 4.30 -11.33 10.34
C VAL A 131 4.89 -11.51 11.74
N LEU A 132 4.15 -12.20 12.61
CA LEU A 132 4.60 -12.60 13.94
C LEU A 132 5.47 -13.87 13.85
N ALA A 133 6.64 -13.87 14.47
CA ALA A 133 7.44 -15.07 14.60
C ALA A 133 6.81 -16.00 15.64
N GLN A 134 5.95 -16.93 15.20
CA GLN A 134 5.28 -17.88 16.09
C GLN A 134 6.25 -18.88 16.72
N ASP A 135 7.31 -19.23 15.98
CA ASP A 135 8.41 -20.07 16.46
C ASP A 135 9.75 -19.38 16.09
N PRO A 136 10.34 -18.59 17.01
CA PRO A 136 11.59 -17.88 16.75
C PRO A 136 12.82 -18.78 16.68
N HIS A 137 12.70 -20.09 16.98
CA HIS A 137 13.80 -21.06 16.83
C HIS A 137 13.98 -21.54 15.39
N LYS A 138 13.06 -21.18 14.49
CA LYS A 138 13.08 -21.62 13.11
C LYS A 138 13.40 -20.50 12.14
N ASP A 139 14.09 -20.89 11.08
CA ASP A 139 14.23 -20.06 9.90
C ASP A 139 12.89 -19.94 9.19
N ARG A 140 12.56 -18.75 8.69
CA ARG A 140 11.45 -18.54 7.76
C ARG A 140 11.94 -18.00 6.44
N PHE A 141 11.61 -18.71 5.39
CA PHE A 141 11.65 -18.24 4.01
C PHE A 141 10.23 -17.88 3.56
N SER A 142 10.09 -16.76 2.86
CA SER A 142 8.85 -16.42 2.16
C SER A 142 9.12 -15.69 0.86
N MET A 143 8.15 -15.70 -0.04
CA MET A 143 8.21 -14.90 -1.27
C MET A 143 6.96 -14.05 -1.41
N VAL A 144 7.11 -12.93 -2.09
CA VAL A 144 6.01 -12.04 -2.46
C VAL A 144 6.28 -11.45 -3.85
N LEU A 145 5.26 -11.48 -4.70
CA LEU A 145 5.23 -10.82 -6.01
C LEU A 145 4.39 -9.55 -5.88
N PHE A 146 5.03 -8.40 -5.97
CA PHE A 146 4.36 -7.10 -5.97
C PHE A 146 4.04 -6.71 -7.41
N VAL A 147 2.76 -6.50 -7.72
CA VAL A 147 2.30 -6.11 -9.05
C VAL A 147 2.03 -4.61 -9.06
N HIS A 148 2.83 -3.87 -9.82
CA HIS A 148 2.65 -2.42 -9.97
C HIS A 148 2.04 -2.04 -11.31
N PRO A 149 1.28 -0.94 -11.37
CA PRO A 149 1.01 -0.23 -12.61
C PRO A 149 2.28 0.39 -13.21
N ALA A 150 2.23 0.75 -14.50
CA ALA A 150 3.24 1.60 -15.13
C ALA A 150 3.34 2.98 -14.43
N ASP A 151 4.50 3.61 -14.44
CA ASP A 151 4.78 4.83 -13.67
C ASP A 151 3.77 5.97 -13.86
N GLN A 152 3.32 6.17 -15.09
CA GLN A 152 2.35 7.22 -15.46
C GLN A 152 0.89 6.75 -15.42
N ALA A 153 0.62 5.52 -14.97
CA ALA A 153 -0.73 5.03 -14.82
C ALA A 153 -1.49 5.91 -13.81
N SER A 154 -2.67 6.36 -14.21
CA SER A 154 -3.56 7.14 -13.35
C SER A 154 -4.16 6.24 -12.27
N LEU A 155 -4.08 6.72 -11.03
CA LEU A 155 -4.73 6.12 -9.87
C LEU A 155 -5.95 6.93 -9.43
N ALA A 156 -6.45 7.84 -10.28
CA ALA A 156 -7.68 8.56 -10.01
C ALA A 156 -8.83 7.58 -9.72
N PRO A 157 -9.64 7.79 -8.66
CA PRO A 157 -10.73 6.89 -8.33
C PRO A 157 -11.71 6.72 -9.49
N LEU A 158 -12.05 5.47 -9.82
CA LEU A 158 -12.97 5.16 -10.91
C LEU A 158 -14.37 5.69 -10.58
N GLN A 159 -15.03 6.30 -11.57
CA GLN A 159 -16.38 6.86 -11.39
C GLN A 159 -17.36 5.82 -10.82
N GLY A 160 -17.34 4.59 -11.34
CA GLY A 160 -18.22 3.53 -10.86
C GLY A 160 -17.92 3.07 -9.44
N CYS A 161 -16.69 3.23 -8.98
CA CYS A 161 -16.32 2.98 -7.58
C CYS A 161 -16.77 4.13 -6.67
N ILE A 162 -16.66 5.37 -7.12
CA ILE A 162 -17.17 6.54 -6.39
C ILE A 162 -18.67 6.37 -6.11
N GLU A 163 -19.46 6.01 -7.12
CA GLU A 163 -20.90 5.72 -6.98
C GLU A 163 -21.17 4.66 -5.91
N GLN A 164 -20.46 3.54 -5.99
CA GLN A 164 -20.64 2.40 -5.08
C GLN A 164 -20.19 2.68 -3.64
N THR A 165 -19.35 3.70 -3.43
CA THR A 165 -18.76 4.02 -2.12
C THR A 165 -19.35 5.29 -1.49
N GLY A 166 -20.50 5.75 -1.99
CA GLY A 166 -21.28 6.85 -1.41
C GLY A 166 -21.33 8.13 -2.26
N GLY A 167 -20.87 8.09 -3.51
CA GLY A 167 -20.96 9.21 -4.46
C GLY A 167 -19.96 10.35 -4.21
N ILE A 168 -19.08 10.21 -3.22
CA ILE A 168 -18.05 11.20 -2.87
C ILE A 168 -16.68 10.59 -3.14
N GLN A 169 -15.84 11.31 -3.89
CA GLN A 169 -14.45 10.94 -4.07
C GLN A 169 -13.68 11.13 -2.75
N LYS A 170 -13.13 10.04 -2.22
CA LYS A 170 -12.43 10.00 -0.92
C LYS A 170 -10.91 10.06 -1.04
N TYR A 171 -10.39 9.84 -2.25
CA TYR A 171 -8.98 9.67 -2.52
C TYR A 171 -8.52 10.64 -3.60
N ALA A 172 -7.30 11.17 -3.44
CA ALA A 172 -6.73 12.09 -4.41
C ALA A 172 -6.34 11.37 -5.70
N PRO A 173 -6.45 12.05 -6.86
CA PRO A 173 -5.85 11.54 -8.08
C PRO A 173 -4.33 11.73 -8.05
N GLY A 174 -3.62 10.80 -8.67
CA GLY A 174 -2.17 10.85 -8.85
C GLY A 174 -1.70 9.74 -9.77
N THR A 175 -0.41 9.75 -10.11
CA THR A 175 0.20 8.68 -10.89
C THR A 175 0.83 7.63 -9.99
N ARG A 176 1.04 6.40 -10.49
CA ARG A 176 1.79 5.37 -9.76
C ARG A 176 3.13 5.88 -9.23
N GLN A 177 3.85 6.66 -10.04
CA GLN A 177 5.16 7.20 -9.66
C GLN A 177 5.09 8.13 -8.44
N GLU A 178 4.08 9.00 -8.39
CA GLU A 178 3.90 9.94 -7.29
C GLU A 178 3.61 9.22 -5.98
N PHE A 179 2.69 8.24 -6.00
CA PHE A 179 2.38 7.41 -4.83
C PHE A 179 3.60 6.62 -4.37
N LEU A 180 4.40 6.07 -5.30
CA LEU A 180 5.63 5.37 -4.94
C LEU A 180 6.64 6.33 -4.29
N TRP A 181 6.85 7.52 -4.85
CA TRP A 181 7.75 8.52 -4.27
C TRP A 181 7.31 8.98 -2.89
N GLU A 182 6.01 9.24 -2.69
CA GLU A 182 5.47 9.56 -1.36
C GLU A 182 5.81 8.44 -0.36
N ARG A 183 5.52 7.18 -0.70
CA ARG A 183 5.82 6.04 0.18
C ARG A 183 7.32 5.86 0.45
N LEU A 184 8.18 6.08 -0.54
CA LEU A 184 9.63 6.04 -0.33
C LEU A 184 10.07 7.10 0.69
N LEU A 185 9.56 8.33 0.56
CA LEU A 185 9.83 9.42 1.50
C LEU A 185 9.31 9.13 2.90
N GLU A 186 8.10 8.57 3.04
CA GLU A 186 7.54 8.13 4.33
C GLU A 186 8.44 7.14 5.06
N LEU A 187 9.03 6.21 4.31
CA LEU A 187 9.93 5.20 4.84
C LEU A 187 11.35 5.73 5.08
N ASN A 188 11.62 7.02 4.79
CA ASN A 188 12.95 7.63 4.76
C ASN A 188 13.94 6.90 3.84
N ILE A 189 13.43 6.36 2.73
CA ILE A 189 14.21 5.68 1.70
C ILE A 189 14.21 6.54 0.43
N GLY A 190 15.34 6.62 -0.26
CA GLY A 190 15.42 7.36 -1.53
C GLY A 190 15.17 8.87 -1.41
N PRO A 191 15.81 9.60 -0.48
CA PRO A 191 15.57 11.05 -0.28
C PRO A 191 15.84 11.91 -1.52
N MET A 192 16.58 11.39 -2.50
CA MET A 192 16.84 12.01 -3.80
C MET A 192 15.58 12.27 -4.63
N VAL A 193 14.45 11.60 -4.33
CA VAL A 193 13.19 11.81 -5.05
C VAL A 193 12.40 13.02 -4.52
N LEU A 194 12.79 13.63 -3.40
CA LEU A 194 12.03 14.70 -2.77
C LEU A 194 11.86 15.93 -3.67
N GLU A 195 12.93 16.39 -4.32
CA GLU A 195 12.89 17.56 -5.19
C GLU A 195 12.07 17.35 -6.47
N PRO A 196 12.21 16.24 -7.23
CA PRO A 196 11.32 15.99 -8.35
C PRO A 196 9.87 15.74 -7.87
N TYR A 197 9.67 15.08 -6.72
CA TYR A 197 8.35 14.87 -6.13
C TYR A 197 7.63 16.19 -5.77
N SER A 198 8.35 17.17 -5.19
CA SER A 198 7.75 18.46 -4.80
C SER A 198 7.18 19.24 -5.99
N LYS A 199 7.67 18.96 -7.21
CA LYS A 199 7.24 19.61 -8.46
C LYS A 199 5.99 18.97 -9.07
N THR A 200 5.50 17.84 -8.53
CA THR A 200 4.36 17.09 -9.10
C THR A 200 3.00 17.64 -8.68
N GLY A 201 2.94 18.43 -7.60
CA GLY A 201 1.69 18.87 -7.00
C GLY A 201 0.91 17.75 -6.28
N HIS A 202 1.53 16.59 -6.05
CA HIS A 202 0.86 15.43 -5.46
C HIS A 202 0.41 15.67 -4.03
N THR A 203 1.30 16.22 -3.19
CA THR A 203 0.99 16.53 -1.78
C THR A 203 -0.18 17.51 -1.66
N GLU A 204 -0.26 18.51 -2.53
CA GLU A 204 -1.36 19.48 -2.60
C GLU A 204 -2.67 18.81 -2.98
N ARG A 205 -2.62 17.85 -3.94
CA ARG A 205 -3.79 17.04 -4.25
C ARG A 205 -4.20 16.21 -3.04
N GLN A 206 -3.28 15.53 -2.36
CA GLN A 206 -3.58 14.76 -1.15
C GLN A 206 -4.17 15.62 -0.02
N LEU A 207 -3.66 16.85 0.14
CA LEU A 207 -4.12 17.82 1.12
C LEU A 207 -5.62 18.13 0.98
N ARG A 208 -6.11 18.28 -0.25
CA ARG A 208 -7.53 18.55 -0.52
C ARG A 208 -8.46 17.41 -0.10
N TYR A 209 -7.92 16.20 0.07
CA TYR A 209 -8.64 15.03 0.56
C TYR A 209 -8.26 14.67 2.01
N GLN A 210 -7.44 15.48 2.69
CA GLN A 210 -6.93 15.22 4.04
C GLN A 210 -6.17 13.88 4.16
N ARG A 211 -5.40 13.54 3.13
CA ARG A 211 -4.65 12.29 3.04
C ARG A 211 -3.15 12.49 2.87
N GLU A 212 -2.68 13.74 2.92
CA GLU A 212 -1.27 14.05 2.78
C GLU A 212 -0.44 13.40 3.89
N SER A 213 0.72 12.88 3.53
CA SER A 213 1.62 12.32 4.52
C SER A 213 2.23 13.41 5.41
N PRO A 214 1.99 13.40 6.74
CA PRO A 214 2.54 14.42 7.63
C PRO A 214 4.07 14.48 7.60
N GLN A 215 4.71 13.32 7.44
CA GLN A 215 6.17 13.22 7.37
C GLN A 215 6.71 13.84 6.07
N VAL A 216 6.06 13.58 4.93
CA VAL A 216 6.47 14.19 3.66
C VAL A 216 6.23 15.70 3.67
N VAL A 217 5.12 16.16 4.24
CA VAL A 217 4.86 17.60 4.46
C VAL A 217 5.99 18.22 5.28
N GLN A 218 6.39 17.60 6.40
CA GLN A 218 7.50 18.07 7.22
C GLN A 218 8.81 18.14 6.42
N MET A 219 9.15 17.10 5.66
CA MET A 219 10.36 17.07 4.82
C MET A 219 10.37 18.21 3.78
N LEU A 220 9.23 18.48 3.13
CA LEU A 220 9.10 19.57 2.17
C LEU A 220 9.31 20.93 2.84
N MET A 221 8.76 21.13 4.03
CA MET A 221 8.91 22.36 4.81
C MET A 221 10.37 22.60 5.21
N GLU A 222 11.03 21.58 5.78
CA GLU A 222 12.43 21.66 6.23
C GLU A 222 13.41 21.93 5.09
N LYS A 223 13.08 21.48 3.87
CA LYS A 223 13.92 21.69 2.67
C LYS A 223 13.57 22.94 1.88
N GLY A 224 12.58 23.74 2.32
CA GLY A 224 12.13 24.92 1.58
C GLY A 224 11.51 24.57 0.23
N LEU A 225 10.93 23.37 0.10
CA LEU A 225 10.30 22.84 -1.11
C LEU A 225 8.77 22.82 -1.04
N ALA A 226 8.18 23.24 0.09
CA ALA A 226 6.74 23.35 0.26
C ALA A 226 6.17 24.48 -0.63
N SER A 227 5.05 24.20 -1.30
CA SER A 227 4.30 25.21 -2.04
C SER A 227 3.60 26.20 -1.10
N GLU A 228 3.16 27.34 -1.66
CA GLU A 228 2.34 28.32 -0.93
C GLU A 228 1.05 27.68 -0.37
N GLU A 229 0.37 26.82 -1.15
CA GLU A 229 -0.84 26.10 -0.71
C GLU A 229 -0.56 25.24 0.53
N LEU A 230 0.57 24.52 0.56
CA LEU A 230 0.98 23.72 1.72
C LEU A 230 1.31 24.59 2.93
N LEU A 231 2.06 25.68 2.74
CA LEU A 231 2.44 26.60 3.80
C LEU A 231 1.19 27.19 4.47
N GLU A 232 0.24 27.68 3.68
CA GLU A 232 -1.03 28.24 4.17
C GLU A 232 -1.88 27.20 4.91
N ALA A 233 -1.91 25.96 4.40
CA ALA A 233 -2.69 24.88 5.03
C ALA A 233 -2.11 24.46 6.39
N VAL A 234 -0.78 24.36 6.51
CA VAL A 234 -0.10 24.07 7.78
C VAL A 234 -0.34 25.19 8.79
N GLN A 235 -0.23 26.46 8.36
CA GLN A 235 -0.49 27.62 9.22
C GLN A 235 -1.94 27.64 9.74
N ARG A 236 -2.93 27.42 8.87
CA ARG A 236 -4.35 27.37 9.27
C ARG A 236 -4.60 26.33 10.36
N ARG A 237 -4.08 25.12 10.20
CA ARG A 237 -4.21 24.04 11.20
C ARG A 237 -3.56 24.37 12.53
N ALA A 238 -2.43 25.08 12.52
CA ALA A 238 -1.78 25.53 13.75
C ALA A 238 -2.66 26.54 14.53
N VAL A 239 -3.36 27.44 13.83
CA VAL A 239 -4.30 28.39 14.44
C VAL A 239 -5.55 27.69 15.01
N GLU A 240 -6.11 26.73 14.28
CA GLU A 240 -7.26 25.93 14.73
C GLU A 240 -6.92 25.09 15.98
N LYS A 241 -5.71 24.53 16.05
CA LYS A 241 -5.24 23.79 17.21
C LYS A 241 -5.05 24.70 18.44
N ASN A 242 -4.47 25.89 18.25
CA ASN A 242 -4.28 26.85 19.34
C ASN A 242 -5.58 27.47 19.86
N SER A 243 -6.62 27.57 19.02
CA SER A 243 -7.93 28.08 19.42
C SER A 243 -8.81 27.03 20.11
N SER A 244 -8.59 25.74 19.84
CA SER A 244 -9.29 24.64 20.52
C SER A 244 -8.67 24.29 21.89
N ASP A 245 -7.38 24.54 22.09
CA ASP A 245 -6.71 24.38 23.40
C ASP A 245 -6.97 25.54 24.37
N GLY A 246 -7.57 26.66 23.92
CA GLY A 246 -7.94 27.81 24.76
C GLY A 246 -9.26 27.69 25.52
N TYR A 247 -9.96 26.54 25.41
CA TYR A 247 -11.22 26.24 26.08
C TYR A 247 -11.13 25.06 27.08
N LYS A 248 -9.97 24.90 27.74
CA LYS A 248 -9.80 23.97 28.87
C LYS A 248 -9.42 24.70 30.14
#